data_AF-A0AAD0ZK71-F1
#
_entry.id   AF-A0AAD0ZK71-F1
#
_cell.length_a   1.000
_cell.length_b   1.000
_cell.length_c   1.000
_cell.angle_alpha   90.00
_cell.angle_beta   90.00
_cell.angle_gamma   90.00
#
_symmetry.space_group_name_H-M   'P 1'
#
loop_
_entity.id
_entity.type
_entity.pdbx_description
1 polymer ?
#
loop_
_entity_poly.entity_id
_entity_poly.type
_entity_poly.pdbx_seq_one_letter_code
_entity_poly.pdbx_strand_id
1 'polypeptide(L)'
;MAHKSVIKHRFAAFDSQGGRCYYCGFQMWRDTPEAFARLYGLSLRQARHFQCTAEHLVARQDGGRDTQSNIAAACQRCNQGRHKRKEAPEPQEYKALVEKRLSKGGWHPLPAGTHLF
;
A
#
# COMPACT_ATOMS: atom_id res chain seq x y z
N MET A 1 -17.40 8.44 14.70
CA MET A 1 -16.48 7.52 15.44
C MET A 1 -15.68 6.55 14.55
N ALA A 2 -15.94 6.44 13.24
CA ALA A 2 -15.22 5.53 12.33
C ALA A 2 -13.77 5.94 11.98
N HIS A 3 -13.40 7.22 12.13
CA HIS A 3 -12.11 7.72 11.66
C HIS A 3 -10.91 7.33 12.55
N LYS A 4 -11.13 7.16 13.86
CA LYS A 4 -10.07 6.78 14.81
C LYS A 4 -9.72 5.29 14.74
N SER A 5 -10.69 4.42 14.44
CA SER A 5 -10.46 2.97 14.34
C SER A 5 -9.62 2.61 13.11
N VAL A 6 -9.91 3.21 11.95
CA VAL A 6 -9.17 2.95 10.71
C VAL A 6 -7.70 3.38 10.83
N ILE A 7 -7.41 4.52 11.47
CA ILE A 7 -6.03 4.96 11.71
C ILE A 7 -5.29 3.97 12.63
N LYS A 8 -5.93 3.53 13.72
CA LYS A 8 -5.37 2.53 14.64
C LYS A 8 -5.09 1.21 13.91
N HIS A 9 -6.02 0.74 13.08
CA HIS A 9 -5.86 -0.50 12.33
C HIS A 9 -4.80 -0.39 11.24
N ARG A 10 -4.68 0.76 10.57
CA ARG A 10 -3.58 1.03 9.63
C ARG A 10 -2.22 0.91 10.29
N PHE A 11 -2.05 1.47 11.49
CA PHE A 11 -0.78 1.40 12.20
C PHE A 11 -0.48 -0.03 12.66
N ALA A 12 -1.47 -0.72 13.24
CA ALA A 12 -1.31 -2.12 13.60
C ALA A 12 -0.95 -3.00 12.40
N ALA A 13 -1.60 -2.80 11.24
CA ALA A 13 -1.29 -3.52 10.01
C ALA A 13 0.07 -3.14 9.44
N PHE A 14 0.47 -1.87 9.51
CA PHE A 14 1.82 -1.45 9.10
C PHE A 14 2.88 -2.16 9.94
N ASP A 15 2.71 -2.19 11.25
CA ASP A 15 3.68 -2.80 12.17
C ASP A 15 3.73 -4.33 11.98
N SER A 16 2.57 -5.00 11.85
CA SER A 16 2.53 -6.46 11.62
C SER A 16 3.04 -6.88 10.25
N GLN A 17 2.97 -5.99 9.26
CA GLN A 17 3.53 -6.19 7.91
C GLN A 17 5.01 -5.76 7.80
N GLY A 18 5.65 -5.36 8.90
CA GLY A 18 7.04 -4.91 8.90
C GLY A 18 7.28 -3.63 8.09
N GLY A 19 6.26 -2.78 7.97
CA GLY A 19 6.28 -1.55 7.17
C GLY A 19 6.11 -1.77 5.67
N ARG A 20 5.83 -3.00 5.22
CA ARG A 20 5.69 -3.37 3.81
C ARG A 20 4.27 -3.24 3.31
N CYS A 21 4.11 -2.82 2.06
CA CYS A 21 2.83 -2.82 1.38
C CYS A 21 2.30 -4.25 1.18
N TYR A 22 1.03 -4.48 1.51
CA TYR A 22 0.35 -5.77 1.33
C TYR A 22 0.45 -6.33 -0.10
N TYR A 23 0.42 -5.45 -1.11
CA TYR A 23 0.39 -5.83 -2.52
C TYR A 23 1.77 -5.90 -3.18
N CYS A 24 2.60 -4.85 -3.05
CA CYS A 24 3.90 -4.79 -3.74
C CYS A 24 5.07 -5.26 -2.88
N GLY A 25 4.89 -5.47 -1.58
CA GLY A 25 5.95 -5.88 -0.65
C GLY A 25 7.01 -4.80 -0.34
N PHE A 26 6.94 -3.64 -1.01
CA PHE A 26 7.88 -2.54 -0.81
C PHE A 26 7.61 -1.78 0.49
N GLN A 27 8.69 -1.24 1.08
CA GLN A 27 8.64 -0.38 2.25
C GLN A 27 7.76 0.86 2.00
N MET A 28 7.10 1.29 3.06
CA MET A 28 6.23 2.46 3.08
C MET A 28 6.66 3.45 4.17
N TRP A 29 6.14 4.67 4.11
CA TRP A 29 6.32 5.68 5.15
C TRP A 29 4.98 6.14 5.74
N ARG A 30 5.00 6.62 6.98
CA ARG A 30 3.81 7.12 7.71
C ARG A 30 3.81 8.64 7.88
N ASP A 31 4.98 9.22 8.12
CA ASP A 31 5.09 10.60 8.56
C ASP A 31 5.35 11.55 7.37
N THR A 32 6.58 11.55 6.85
CA THR A 32 7.01 12.51 5.83
C THR A 32 7.68 11.81 4.65
N PRO A 33 7.38 12.21 3.40
CA PRO A 33 8.01 11.64 2.21
C PRO A 33 9.50 11.97 2.10
N GLU A 34 9.99 13.05 2.74
CA GLU A 34 11.36 13.56 2.61
C GLU A 34 12.40 12.57 3.14
N ALA A 35 12.18 12.01 4.33
CA ALA A 35 13.09 11.04 4.92
C ALA A 35 13.15 9.75 4.10
N PHE A 36 12.00 9.28 3.63
CA PHE A 36 11.89 8.10 2.77
C PHE A 36 12.55 8.32 1.41
N ALA A 37 12.32 9.50 0.82
CA ALA A 37 12.92 9.90 -0.45
C ALA A 37 14.45 9.90 -0.35
N ARG A 38 15.00 10.48 0.72
CA ARG A 38 16.45 10.50 0.97
C ARG A 38 17.02 9.10 1.17
N LEU A 39 16.36 8.26 1.97
CA LEU A 39 16.82 6.91 2.28
C LEU A 39 16.94 6.03 1.04
N TYR A 40 16.00 6.16 0.10
CA TYR A 40 15.91 5.30 -1.08
C TYR A 40 16.29 5.99 -2.40
N GLY A 41 16.85 7.21 -2.35
CA GLY A 41 17.25 7.95 -3.55
C GLY A 41 16.09 8.28 -4.49
N LEU A 42 14.90 8.53 -3.95
CA LEU A 42 13.69 8.83 -4.73
C LEU A 42 13.47 10.35 -4.83
N SER A 43 12.81 10.79 -5.90
CA SER A 43 12.15 12.10 -5.89
C SER A 43 10.96 12.10 -4.93
N LEU A 44 10.57 13.28 -4.43
CA LEU A 44 9.36 13.41 -3.60
C LEU A 44 8.10 12.89 -4.31
N ARG A 45 8.03 13.07 -5.63
CA ARG A 45 6.92 12.54 -6.45
C ARG A 45 6.88 11.01 -6.42
N GLN A 46 8.03 10.35 -6.51
CA GLN A 46 8.12 8.89 -6.40
C GLN A 46 7.82 8.43 -4.97
N ALA A 47 8.38 9.10 -3.96
CA ALA A 47 8.17 8.77 -2.56
C ALA A 47 6.69 8.84 -2.17
N ARG A 48 5.90 9.79 -2.70
CA ARG A 48 4.45 9.88 -2.46
C ARG A 48 3.70 8.58 -2.74
N HIS A 49 4.10 7.81 -3.75
CA HIS A 49 3.48 6.51 -4.05
C HIS A 49 3.58 5.50 -2.90
N PHE A 50 4.57 5.67 -2.02
CA PHE A 50 4.90 4.79 -0.89
C PHE A 50 4.30 5.25 0.45
N GLN A 51 3.40 6.24 0.44
CA GLN A 51 2.66 6.59 1.65
C GLN A 51 1.82 5.40 2.12
N CYS A 52 1.91 5.08 3.41
CA CYS A 52 1.06 4.08 4.05
C CYS A 52 -0.40 4.56 4.12
N THR A 53 -1.29 3.75 3.55
CA THR A 53 -2.74 3.94 3.55
C THR A 53 -3.43 2.70 4.13
N ALA A 54 -4.67 2.86 4.60
CA ALA A 54 -5.50 1.75 5.02
C ALA A 54 -6.20 1.14 3.80
N GLU A 55 -6.02 -0.16 3.58
CA GLU A 55 -6.69 -0.93 2.54
C GLU A 55 -7.78 -1.80 3.18
N HIS A 56 -9.00 -1.70 2.66
CA HIS A 56 -10.08 -2.61 3.02
C HIS A 56 -10.03 -3.86 2.13
N LEU A 57 -9.76 -5.03 2.72
CA LEU A 57 -9.65 -6.29 1.97
C LEU A 57 -11.01 -6.73 1.43
N VAL A 58 -12.04 -6.69 2.28
CA VAL A 58 -13.46 -6.82 1.89
C VAL A 58 -14.06 -5.42 1.82
N ALA A 59 -14.68 -5.09 0.68
CA ALA A 59 -15.31 -3.80 0.48
C ALA A 59 -16.49 -3.62 1.45
N ARG A 60 -16.74 -2.39 1.90
CA ARG A 60 -17.85 -2.09 2.82
C ARG A 60 -19.21 -2.51 2.27
N GLN A 61 -19.39 -2.40 0.95
CA GLN A 61 -20.61 -2.80 0.25
C GLN A 61 -20.89 -4.32 0.32
N ASP A 62 -19.85 -5.13 0.51
CA ASP A 62 -19.92 -6.60 0.61
C ASP A 62 -19.91 -7.06 2.08
N GLY A 63 -20.21 -6.16 3.03
CA GLY A 63 -20.23 -6.45 4.47
C GLY A 63 -18.88 -6.26 5.18
N GLY A 64 -17.88 -5.68 4.51
CA GLY A 64 -16.57 -5.39 5.08
C GLY A 64 -16.64 -4.38 6.23
N ARG A 65 -16.38 -4.84 7.45
CA ARG A 65 -16.31 -3.98 8.65
C ARG A 65 -14.92 -3.35 8.79
N ASP A 66 -14.82 -2.25 9.52
CA ASP A 66 -13.54 -1.63 9.91
C ASP A 66 -12.85 -2.45 11.03
N THR A 67 -12.76 -3.78 10.87
CA THR A 67 -12.08 -4.67 11.81
C THR A 67 -10.59 -4.75 11.48
N GLN A 68 -9.78 -5.03 12.49
CA GLN A 68 -8.34 -5.22 12.30
C GLN A 68 -8.02 -6.30 11.27
N SER A 69 -8.82 -7.38 11.21
CA SER A 69 -8.67 -8.45 10.23
C SER A 69 -9.00 -8.07 8.78
N ASN A 70 -9.74 -6.97 8.59
CA ASN A 70 -10.18 -6.51 7.27
C ASN A 70 -9.38 -5.29 6.77
N ILE A 71 -8.43 -4.79 7.55
CA ILE A 71 -7.58 -3.66 7.20
C ILE A 71 -6.14 -4.13 7.02
N ALA A 72 -5.62 -3.96 5.82
CA ALA A 72 -4.20 -4.11 5.52
C ALA A 72 -3.54 -2.74 5.34
N ALA A 73 -2.22 -2.67 5.51
CA ALA A 73 -1.46 -1.49 5.11
C ALA A 73 -1.02 -1.62 3.65
N ALA A 74 -1.41 -0.67 2.80
CA ALA A 74 -1.01 -0.64 1.40
C ALA A 74 -0.43 0.72 1.02
N CYS A 75 0.47 0.73 0.06
CA CYS A 75 1.03 1.98 -0.44
C CYS A 75 -0.04 2.72 -1.25
N GLN A 76 0.02 4.04 -1.26
CA GLN A 76 -0.96 4.90 -1.94
C GLN A 76 -1.19 4.46 -3.39
N ARG A 77 -0.14 4.09 -4.12
CA ARG A 77 -0.27 3.68 -5.53
C ARG A 77 -1.02 2.36 -5.70
N CYS A 78 -0.76 1.35 -4.87
CA CYS A 78 -1.48 0.07 -4.95
C CYS A 78 -2.94 0.23 -4.52
N ASN A 79 -3.18 0.88 -3.39
CA ASN A 79 -4.54 1.12 -2.89
C ASN A 79 -5.38 1.88 -3.93
N GLN A 80 -4.91 3.05 -4.37
CA GLN A 80 -5.61 3.80 -5.42
C GLN A 80 -5.74 3.02 -6.72
N GLY A 81 -4.73 2.24 -7.11
CA GLY A 81 -4.77 1.44 -8.33
C GLY A 81 -5.81 0.31 -8.29
N ARG A 82 -6.16 -0.19 -7.11
CA ARG A 82 -7.20 -1.20 -6.91
C ARG A 82 -8.58 -0.56 -7.04
N HIS A 83 -8.80 0.56 -6.35
CA HIS A 83 -10.09 1.24 -6.27
C HIS A 83 -10.40 2.19 -7.43
N LYS A 84 -9.44 2.51 -8.30
CA LYS A 84 -9.69 3.22 -9.57
C LYS A 84 -10.35 2.34 -10.64
N ARG A 85 -10.42 1.03 -10.43
CA ARG A 85 -11.10 0.11 -11.33
C ARG A 85 -12.61 0.20 -11.11
N LYS A 86 -13.38 -0.08 -12.17
CA LYS A 86 -14.85 -0.08 -12.10
C LYS A 86 -15.35 -0.99 -10.97
N GLU A 87 -14.73 -2.15 -10.84
CA GLU A 87 -14.92 -3.09 -9.74
C GLU A 87 -13.54 -3.39 -9.15
N ALA A 88 -13.41 -3.27 -7.83
CA ALA A 88 -12.17 -3.56 -7.13
C ALA A 88 -11.92 -5.08 -7.18
N PRO A 89 -10.82 -5.56 -7.81
CA PRO A 89 -10.53 -6.98 -7.87
C PRO A 89 -10.36 -7.56 -6.47
N GLU A 90 -10.52 -8.88 -6.33
CA GLU A 90 -10.24 -9.55 -5.07
C GLU A 90 -8.77 -9.26 -4.66
N PRO A 91 -8.48 -9.01 -3.36
CA PRO A 91 -7.14 -8.61 -2.91
C PRO A 91 -6.01 -9.53 -3.38
N GLN A 92 -6.19 -10.85 -3.36
CA GLN A 92 -5.20 -11.82 -3.77
C GLN A 92 -4.97 -11.81 -5.29
N GLU A 93 -6.02 -11.70 -6.09
CA GLU A 93 -5.91 -11.51 -7.54
C GLU A 93 -5.17 -10.22 -7.90
N TYR A 94 -5.49 -9.13 -7.19
CA TYR A 94 -4.81 -7.86 -7.37
C TYR A 94 -3.34 -7.95 -6.97
N LYS A 95 -3.03 -8.64 -5.87
CA LYS A 95 -1.65 -8.90 -5.43
C LYS A 95 -0.86 -9.64 -6.49
N ALA A 96 -1.40 -10.74 -7.02
CA ALA A 96 -0.75 -11.51 -8.09
C ALA A 96 -0.50 -10.66 -9.35
N LEU A 97 -1.43 -9.77 -9.71
CA LEU A 97 -1.22 -8.83 -10.81
C LEU A 97 -0.07 -7.85 -10.53
N VAL A 98 -0.01 -7.28 -9.32
CA VAL A 98 1.04 -6.36 -8.90
C VAL A 98 2.40 -7.04 -8.95
N GLU A 99 2.52 -8.22 -8.34
CA GLU A 99 3.74 -9.05 -8.34
C GLU A 99 4.20 -9.39 -9.77
N LYS A 100 3.27 -9.79 -10.64
CA LYS A 100 3.56 -10.04 -12.07
C LYS A 100 4.05 -8.80 -12.82
N ARG A 101 3.60 -7.60 -12.44
CA ARG A 101 4.12 -6.34 -13.04
C ARG A 101 5.49 -6.00 -12.48
N LEU A 102 5.72 -6.21 -11.19
CA LEU A 102 7.01 -5.96 -10.53
C LEU A 102 8.11 -6.86 -11.09
N SER A 103 7.83 -8.15 -11.33
CA SER A 103 8.81 -9.08 -11.92
C SER A 103 9.28 -8.68 -13.32
N LYS A 104 8.52 -7.83 -14.00
CA LYS A 104 8.87 -7.25 -15.31
C LYS A 104 9.52 -5.87 -15.20
N GLY A 105 9.93 -5.45 -13.99
CA GLY A 105 10.44 -4.10 -13.71
C GLY A 105 9.37 -3.00 -13.79
N GLY A 106 8.09 -3.39 -13.83
CA GLY A 106 6.96 -2.47 -13.92
C GLY A 106 6.36 -2.13 -12.56
N TRP A 107 5.16 -1.54 -12.61
CA TRP A 107 4.36 -1.10 -11.46
C TRP A 107 4.80 0.22 -10.81
N HIS A 108 6.02 0.36 -10.29
CA HIS A 108 6.53 1.62 -9.74
C HIS A 108 7.59 2.24 -10.66
N PRO A 109 7.57 3.57 -10.93
CA PRO A 109 8.64 4.22 -11.69
C PRO A 109 9.85 4.46 -10.77
N LEU A 110 10.64 3.42 -10.50
CA LEU A 110 11.82 3.51 -9.64
C LEU A 110 13.08 3.82 -10.45
N PRO A 111 14.02 4.60 -9.89
CA PRO A 111 15.38 4.68 -10.43
C PRO A 111 16.05 3.29 -10.44
N ALA A 112 16.98 3.09 -11.37
CA ALA A 112 17.80 1.87 -11.41
C ALA A 112 18.54 1.66 -10.08
N GLY A 113 18.60 0.41 -9.61
CA GLY A 113 19.28 0.07 -8.34
C GLY A 113 18.51 0.46 -7.07
N THR A 114 17.25 0.91 -7.18
CA THR A 114 16.43 1.16 -5.98
C THR A 114 15.98 -0.16 -5.36
N HIS A 115 16.34 -0.37 -4.09
CA HIS A 115 15.89 -1.52 -3.31
C HIS A 115 14.95 -1.05 -2.20
N LEU A 116 13.66 -1.40 -2.31
CA LEU A 116 12.62 -1.09 -1.33
C LEU A 116 12.21 -2.32 -0.50
N PHE A 117 13.04 -3.36 -0.50
CA PHE A 117 12.85 -4.57 0.30
C PHE A 117 13.54 -4.45 1.64
#